data_AF-A0A248UCK7-F1
#
_entry.id   AF-A0A248UCK7-F1
#
_cell.length_a   1.000
_cell.length_b   1.000
_cell.length_c   1.000
_cell.angle_alpha   90.00
_cell.angle_beta   90.00
_cell.angle_gamma   90.00
#
_symmetry.space_group_name_H-M   'P 1'
#
loop_
_entity.id
_entity.type
_entity.pdbx_description
1 polymer ?
#
loop_
_entity_poly.entity_id
_entity_poly.type
_entity_poly.pdbx_seq_one_letter_code
_entity_poly.pdbx_strand_id
1 'polypeptide(L)' 'MTVLGLLAGCSDDIGPTYTVEELIRDESLLSRILTECRNNPGDLGGASNCVNAEAADGKLRLQNMREALRN' A
#
# COMPACT_ATOMS: atom_id res chain seq x y z
N MET A 1 28.71 -18.45 13.14
CA MET A 1 27.44 -17.96 13.72
C MET A 1 26.90 -16.89 12.79
N THR A 2 26.00 -17.26 11.88
CA THR A 2 25.33 -16.33 10.97
C THR A 2 24.16 -15.70 11.72
N VAL A 3 24.29 -14.42 12.08
CA VAL A 3 23.17 -13.66 12.64
C VAL A 3 22.33 -13.19 11.45
N LEU A 4 21.23 -13.90 11.19
CA LEU A 4 20.18 -13.43 10.31
C LEU A 4 19.34 -12.42 11.10
N GLY A 5 19.83 -11.18 11.16
CA GLY A 5 19.12 -10.07 11.77
C GLY A 5 18.03 -9.58 10.82
N LEU A 6 16.77 -9.81 11.21
CA LEU A 6 15.59 -9.30 10.52
C LEU A 6 15.71 -7.78 10.34
N LEU A 7 15.76 -7.33 9.08
CA LEU A 7 15.56 -5.92 8.72
C LEU A 7 14.06 -5.61 8.86
N ALA A 8 13.59 -5.51 10.10
CA ALA A 8 12.37 -4.76 10.38
C ALA A 8 12.77 -3.29 10.31
N GLY A 9 12.69 -2.72 9.10
CA GLY A 9 12.73 -1.27 8.94
C GLY A 9 11.51 -0.70 9.65
N CYS A 10 11.70 -0.17 10.85
CA CYS A 10 10.72 0.72 11.46
C CYS A 10 10.73 2.03 10.68
N SER A 11 10.04 2.06 9.53
CA SER A 11 9.46 3.29 9.03
C SER A 11 8.32 3.63 10.00
N ASP A 12 8.64 4.36 11.07
CA ASP A 12 7.66 5.07 11.88
C ASP A 12 6.98 6.08 10.93
N ASP A 13 5.91 5.64 10.26
CA ASP A 13 4.96 6.54 9.62
C ASP A 13 4.38 7.41 10.75
N ILE A 14 4.84 8.66 10.87
CA ILE A 14 4.41 9.61 11.91
C ILE A 14 2.91 9.99 11.75
N GLY A 15 2.23 9.47 10.73
CA GLY A 15 0.81 9.68 10.44
C GLY A 15 -0.08 8.47 10.76
N PRO A 16 -1.41 8.62 10.61
CA PRO A 16 -2.33 7.51 10.78
C PRO A 16 -2.06 6.39 9.75
N THR A 17 -2.10 5.14 10.21
CA THR A 17 -2.10 3.97 9.33
C THR A 17 -3.51 3.69 8.85
N TYR A 18 -3.70 3.63 7.53
CA TYR A 18 -4.97 3.33 6.90
C TYR A 18 -5.06 1.85 6.52
N THR A 19 -6.21 1.25 6.80
CA THR A 19 -6.51 -0.13 6.38
C THR A 19 -6.79 -0.21 4.88
N VAL A 20 -6.67 -1.40 4.31
CA VAL A 20 -7.00 -1.66 2.90
C VAL A 20 -8.45 -1.24 2.60
N GLU A 21 -9.39 -1.54 3.50
CA GLU A 21 -10.80 -1.21 3.33
C GLU A 21 -11.08 0.30 3.34
N GLU A 22 -10.33 1.09 4.13
CA GLU A 22 -10.44 2.55 4.14
C GLU A 22 -9.92 3.13 2.84
N LEU A 23 -8.78 2.63 2.34
CA LEU A 23 -8.18 3.08 1.09
C LEU A 23 -9.03 2.74 -0.13
N ILE A 24 -9.73 1.60 -0.11
CA ILE A 24 -10.70 1.25 -1.18
C ILE A 24 -11.90 2.21 -1.19
N ARG A 25 -12.31 2.75 -0.04
CA ARG A 25 -13.44 3.69 0.04
C ARG A 25 -13.07 5.11 -0.36
N ASP A 26 -11.79 5.46 -0.30
CA ASP A 26 -11.27 6.78 -0.67
C ASP A 26 -10.14 6.65 -1.70
N GLU A 27 -10.53 6.53 -2.97
CA GLU A 27 -9.60 6.42 -4.09
C GLU A 27 -8.65 7.65 -4.20
N SER A 28 -9.09 8.81 -3.71
CA SER A 28 -8.28 10.03 -3.72
C SER A 28 -7.13 9.96 -2.71
N LEU A 29 -7.40 9.43 -1.52
CA LEU A 29 -6.39 9.14 -0.50
C LEU A 29 -5.45 8.03 -0.98
N LEU A 30 -6.00 6.94 -1.53
CA LEU A 30 -5.22 5.84 -2.10
C LEU A 30 -4.24 6.32 -3.17
N SER A 31 -4.71 7.14 -4.11
CA SER A 31 -3.86 7.70 -5.18
C SER A 31 -2.71 8.54 -4.61
N ARG A 32 -2.97 9.38 -3.61
CA ARG A 32 -1.93 10.19 -2.96
C ARG A 32 -0.86 9.33 -2.30
N ILE A 33 -1.26 8.33 -1.53
CA ILE A 33 -0.32 7.43 -0.84
C ILE A 33 0.51 6.66 -1.87
N LEU A 34 -0.10 6.10 -2.93
CA LEU A 34 0.66 5.40 -3.98
C LEU A 34 1.68 6.31 -4.68
N THR A 35 1.34 7.58 -4.91
CA THR A 35 2.29 8.55 -5.45
C THR A 35 3.46 8.80 -4.49
N GLU A 36 3.19 8.95 -3.19
CA GLU A 36 4.22 9.11 -2.16
C GLU A 36 5.14 7.89 -2.07
N CYS A 37 4.58 6.69 -2.07
CA CYS A 37 5.32 5.43 -2.05
C CYS A 37 6.22 5.26 -3.28
N ARG A 38 5.71 5.57 -4.48
CA ARG A 38 6.47 5.45 -5.74
C ARG A 38 7.60 6.48 -5.86
N ASN A 39 7.43 7.65 -5.26
CA ASN A 39 8.45 8.70 -5.24
C ASN A 39 9.59 8.36 -4.27
N ASN A 40 9.36 7.47 -3.30
CA ASN A 40 10.34 7.08 -2.28
C ASN A 40 10.43 5.55 -2.11
N PRO A 41 10.80 4.80 -3.18
CA PRO A 41 10.70 3.34 -3.20
C PRO A 41 11.63 2.63 -2.20
N GLY A 42 12.65 3.32 -1.69
CA GLY A 42 13.49 2.83 -0.60
C GLY A 42 12.76 2.93 0.74
N ASP A 43 12.84 4.10 1.37
CA ASP A 43 12.41 4.34 2.76
C ASP A 43 10.94 3.97 3.04
N LEU A 44 10.07 4.01 2.04
CA LEU A 44 8.63 3.75 2.21
C LEU A 44 8.15 2.41 1.61
N GLY A 45 9.01 1.64 0.93
CA GLY A 45 8.59 0.37 0.31
C GLY A 45 8.06 -0.66 1.31
N GLY A 46 8.46 -0.58 2.58
CA GLY A 46 7.97 -1.40 3.69
C GLY A 46 7.01 -0.69 4.65
N ALA A 47 6.71 0.59 4.40
CA ALA A 47 5.80 1.38 5.23
C ALA A 47 4.39 0.79 5.22
N SER A 48 3.71 0.82 6.37
CA SER A 48 2.41 0.15 6.53
C SER A 48 1.38 0.69 5.54
N ASN A 49 1.38 2.00 5.32
CA ASN A 49 0.50 2.66 4.35
C ASN A 49 0.81 2.29 2.91
N CYS A 50 2.08 2.07 2.55
CA CYS A 50 2.46 1.64 1.20
C CYS A 50 2.05 0.20 0.92
N VAL A 51 2.28 -0.70 1.87
CA VAL A 51 1.83 -2.10 1.77
C VAL A 51 0.31 -2.17 1.62
N ASN A 52 -0.43 -1.40 2.44
CA ASN A 52 -1.88 -1.37 2.39
C ASN A 52 -2.41 -0.73 1.10
N ALA A 53 -1.74 0.32 0.60
CA ALA A 53 -2.10 0.99 -0.65
C ALA A 53 -1.91 0.08 -1.87
N GLU A 54 -0.79 -0.65 -1.96
CA GLU A 54 -0.57 -1.62 -3.04
C GLU A 54 -1.61 -2.75 -3.02
N ALA A 55 -1.96 -3.24 -1.84
CA ALA A 55 -3.02 -4.24 -1.69
C ALA A 55 -4.40 -3.71 -2.12
N ALA A 56 -4.72 -2.46 -1.75
CA ALA A 56 -5.96 -1.80 -2.16
C ALA A 56 -6.04 -1.60 -3.68
N ASP A 57 -4.98 -1.09 -4.31
CA ASP A 57 -4.88 -0.93 -5.78
C ASP A 57 -5.08 -2.25 -6.51
N GLY A 58 -4.42 -3.32 -6.03
CA GLY A 58 -4.58 -4.66 -6.58
C GLY A 58 -6.03 -5.17 -6.47
N LYS A 59 -6.69 -4.96 -5.34
CA LYS A 59 -8.09 -5.37 -5.12
C LYS A 59 -9.06 -4.61 -6.03
N LEU A 60 -8.91 -3.29 -6.16
CA LEU A 60 -9.70 -2.47 -7.09
C LEU A 60 -9.51 -2.91 -8.54
N ARG A 61 -8.25 -3.15 -8.95
CA ARG A 61 -7.95 -3.61 -10.32
C ARG A 61 -8.63 -4.94 -10.63
N LEU A 62 -8.61 -5.89 -9.70
CA LEU A 62 -9.29 -7.18 -9.85
C LEU A 62 -10.82 -7.04 -9.85
N GLN A 63 -11.39 -6.12 -9.05
CA GLN A 63 -12.83 -5.82 -9.07
C GLN A 63 -13.25 -5.25 -10.43
N ASN A 64 -12.55 -4.24 -10.92
CA ASN A 64 -12.80 -3.62 -12.22
C ASN A 64 -12.69 -4.63 -13.38
N MET A 65 -11.71 -5.53 -13.32
CA MET A 65 -11.60 -6.63 -14.28
C MET A 65 -12.82 -7.56 -14.24
N ARG A 66 -13.27 -7.95 -13.05
CA ARG A 66 -14.46 -8.81 -12.89
C ARG A 66 -15.73 -8.13 -13.41
N GLU A 67 -15.88 -6.84 -13.14
CA GLU A 67 -17.01 -6.05 -13.64
C GLU A 67 -17.00 -5.94 -15.16
N ALA A 68 -15.82 -5.67 -15.75
CA ALA A 68 -15.66 -5.61 -17.20
C ALA A 68 -15.98 -6.94 -17.90
N LEU A 69 -15.68 -8.08 -17.27
CA LEU A 69 -15.98 -9.42 -17.78
C LEU A 69 -17.46 -9.83 -17.60
N ARG A 70 -18.25 -9.08 -16.83
CA ARG A 70 -19.68 -9.35 -16.63
C ARG A 70 -20.54 -8.77 -17.76
N ASN A 71 -19.97 -7.86 -18.56
CA ASN A 71 -20.61 -7.22 -19.71
C ASN A 71 -20.39 -8.01 -21.02
#